data_AF-A0AAU9CV07-F1
#
_entry.id   AF-A0AAU9CV07-F1
#
_cell.length_a   1.000
_cell.length_b   1.000
_cell.length_c   1.000
_cell.angle_alpha   90.00
_cell.angle_beta   90.00
_cell.angle_gamma   90.00
#
_symmetry.space_group_name_H-M   'P 1'
#
loop_
_entity.id
_entity.type
_entity.pdbx_description
1 polymer ?
#
loop_
_entity_poly.entity_id
_entity_poly.type
_entity_poly.pdbx_seq_one_letter_code
_entity_poly.pdbx_strand_id
1 'polypeptide(L)'
;MIDRFLNAKHWQLFTLTFGIPALSQFFMMFFMIMNFSDNTDPDPLIMQSYMGVLFLIFIIFASTFYGWFWSVSIGLQKTIPENIKMKIRRFKIFFFIPVVYIFLIMLFFVFFLPDFISNNIEPDIRQMATVFAVIVPLHFLSMFSILHTLYFSAKTFKTAELQREAEFSDFIGEFFMIWFYPIGIWIVQPKINKMINGQYTLK
;
A
#
# COMPACT_ATOMS: atom_id res chain seq x y z
N MET A 1 15.14 0.82 9.62
CA MET A 1 14.02 1.07 8.69
C MET A 1 12.79 1.59 9.43
N ILE A 2 12.29 0.83 10.43
CA ILE A 2 11.11 1.18 11.23
C ILE A 2 11.18 2.60 11.80
N ASP A 3 12.27 2.97 12.47
CA ASP A 3 12.38 4.29 13.09
C ASP A 3 12.33 5.44 12.06
N ARG A 4 12.75 5.22 10.80
CA ARG A 4 12.64 6.24 9.75
C ARG A 4 11.17 6.53 9.44
N PHE A 5 10.33 5.51 9.29
CA PHE A 5 8.90 5.67 9.05
C PHE A 5 8.18 6.26 10.26
N LEU A 6 8.53 5.82 11.47
CA LEU A 6 7.91 6.32 12.70
C LEU A 6 8.24 7.79 13.00
N ASN A 7 9.41 8.28 12.56
CA ASN A 7 9.83 9.67 12.72
C ASN A 7 9.54 10.53 11.47
N ALA A 8 9.10 9.93 10.36
CA ALA A 8 8.78 10.68 9.15
C ALA A 8 7.63 11.65 9.41
N LYS A 9 7.68 12.82 8.77
CA LYS A 9 6.56 13.77 8.77
C LYS A 9 5.45 13.22 7.87
N HIS A 10 4.19 13.49 8.22
CA HIS A 10 3.02 13.08 7.43
C HIS A 10 3.14 13.45 5.94
N TRP A 11 3.64 14.66 5.64
CA TRP A 11 3.81 15.12 4.26
C TRP A 11 4.87 14.32 3.49
N GLN A 12 5.93 13.81 4.14
CA GLN A 12 6.93 12.98 3.45
C GLN A 12 6.31 11.67 2.97
N LEU A 13 5.53 11.03 3.83
CA LEU A 13 4.81 9.80 3.52
C LEU A 13 3.74 10.05 2.45
N PHE A 14 2.97 11.14 2.58
CA PHE A 14 1.97 11.55 1.62
C PHE A 14 2.58 11.85 0.24
N THR A 15 3.71 12.57 0.17
CA THR A 15 4.37 12.87 -1.10
C THR A 15 4.88 11.60 -1.78
N LEU A 16 5.48 10.66 -1.04
CA LEU A 16 5.95 9.40 -1.62
C LEU A 16 4.82 8.48 -2.10
N THR A 17 3.66 8.52 -1.43
CA THR A 17 2.52 7.64 -1.76
C THR A 17 1.48 8.25 -2.70
N PHE A 18 1.33 9.57 -2.74
CA PHE A 18 0.34 10.22 -3.61
C PHE A 18 0.94 11.35 -4.43
N GLY A 19 1.80 12.18 -3.84
CA GLY A 19 2.41 13.31 -4.55
C GLY A 19 3.18 12.90 -5.81
N ILE A 20 4.17 12.01 -5.66
CA ILE A 20 4.97 11.50 -6.78
C ILE A 20 4.10 10.72 -7.77
N PRO A 21 3.28 9.72 -7.36
CA PRO A 21 2.41 9.04 -8.31
C PRO A 21 1.47 9.97 -9.08
N ALA A 22 0.79 10.90 -8.41
CA ALA A 22 -0.14 11.81 -9.06
C ALA A 22 0.57 12.75 -10.04
N LEU A 23 1.68 13.37 -9.65
CA LEU A 23 2.47 14.24 -10.54
C LEU A 23 2.97 13.48 -11.76
N SER A 24 3.49 12.26 -11.57
CA SER A 24 3.92 11.43 -12.68
C SER A 24 2.77 11.07 -13.61
N GLN A 25 1.57 10.78 -13.09
CA GLN A 25 0.38 10.52 -13.91
C GLN A 25 -0.01 11.73 -14.76
N PHE A 26 -0.04 12.94 -14.18
CA PHE A 26 -0.32 14.16 -14.93
C PHE A 26 0.74 14.44 -16.00
N PHE A 27 2.01 14.21 -15.68
CA PHE A 27 3.10 14.31 -16.65
C PHE A 27 2.90 13.31 -17.79
N MET A 28 2.69 12.03 -17.52
CA MET A 28 2.46 11.02 -18.56
C MET A 28 1.25 11.36 -19.43
N MET A 29 0.13 11.78 -18.83
CA MET A 29 -1.06 12.21 -19.56
C MET A 29 -0.77 13.41 -20.48
N PHE A 30 -0.04 14.41 -19.98
CA PHE A 30 0.37 15.56 -20.78
C PHE A 30 1.23 15.16 -21.98
N PHE A 31 2.26 14.34 -21.77
CA PHE A 31 3.10 13.87 -22.88
C PHE A 31 2.31 13.02 -23.87
N MET A 32 1.40 12.17 -23.40
CA MET A 32 0.58 11.35 -24.27
C MET A 32 -0.30 12.23 -25.20
N ILE A 33 -0.94 13.26 -24.65
CA ILE A 33 -1.74 14.23 -25.43
C ILE A 33 -0.88 14.96 -26.46
N MET A 34 0.32 15.41 -26.08
CA MET A 34 1.24 16.10 -26.99
C MET A 34 1.69 15.22 -28.16
N ASN A 35 1.76 13.90 -27.98
CA ASN A 35 2.12 12.95 -29.05
C ASN A 35 0.92 12.54 -29.93
N PHE A 36 -0.32 12.85 -29.55
CA PHE A 36 -1.51 12.54 -30.35
C PHE A 36 -1.79 13.56 -31.47
N SER A 37 -1.09 14.70 -31.52
CA SER A 37 -1.37 15.77 -32.50
C SER A 37 -1.14 15.37 -33.95
N ASP A 38 -0.42 14.28 -34.20
CA ASP A 38 0.10 13.97 -35.53
C ASP A 38 -0.71 12.90 -36.29
N ASN A 39 -1.86 12.45 -35.77
CA ASN A 39 -2.71 11.37 -36.34
C ASN A 39 -1.98 10.05 -36.63
N THR A 40 -0.78 9.87 -36.08
CA THR A 40 -0.02 8.63 -36.13
C THR A 40 -0.30 7.80 -34.88
N ASP A 41 -0.41 6.48 -35.04
CA ASP A 41 -0.49 5.58 -33.90
C ASP A 41 0.68 5.81 -32.94
N PRO A 42 0.47 5.79 -31.61
CA PRO A 42 1.53 5.99 -30.65
C PRO A 42 2.64 4.95 -30.83
N ASP A 43 3.90 5.40 -30.86
CA ASP A 43 5.06 4.50 -30.98
C ASP A 43 5.05 3.45 -29.83
N PRO A 44 5.05 2.15 -30.15
CA PRO A 44 5.09 1.07 -29.16
C PRO A 44 6.23 1.20 -28.13
N LEU A 45 7.39 1.76 -28.51
CA LEU A 45 8.53 1.97 -27.61
C LEU A 45 8.23 3.05 -26.55
N ILE A 46 7.48 4.08 -26.94
CA ILE A 46 7.03 5.14 -26.03
C ILE A 46 5.99 4.57 -25.05
N MET A 47 5.04 3.76 -25.54
CA MET A 47 4.05 3.07 -24.69
C MET A 47 4.71 2.12 -23.68
N GLN A 48 5.70 1.34 -24.09
CA GLN A 48 6.46 0.46 -23.19
C GLN A 48 7.22 1.27 -22.12
N SER A 49 7.79 2.41 -22.49
CA SER A 49 8.48 3.31 -21.56
C SER A 49 7.54 3.82 -20.46
N TYR A 50 6.29 4.18 -20.80
CA TYR A 50 5.29 4.57 -19.80
C TYR A 50 4.95 3.42 -18.83
N MET A 51 4.81 2.19 -19.34
CA MET A 51 4.59 1.00 -18.49
C MET A 51 5.73 0.79 -17.48
N GLY A 52 6.98 0.95 -17.91
CA GLY A 52 8.16 0.87 -17.03
C GLY A 52 8.15 1.94 -15.93
N VAL A 53 7.83 3.18 -16.28
CA VAL A 53 7.72 4.29 -15.31
C VAL A 53 6.60 4.03 -14.29
N LEU A 54 5.44 3.54 -14.73
CA LEU A 54 4.33 3.16 -13.84
C LEU A 54 4.75 2.07 -12.84
N PHE A 55 5.52 1.08 -13.28
CA PHE A 55 6.03 0.02 -12.42
C PHE A 55 6.95 0.58 -11.32
N LEU A 56 7.86 1.49 -11.66
CA LEU A 56 8.75 2.14 -10.67
C LEU A 56 7.97 2.98 -9.66
N ILE A 57 6.99 3.75 -10.12
CA ILE A 57 6.09 4.54 -9.27
C ILE A 57 5.34 3.63 -8.30
N PHE A 58 4.86 2.49 -8.78
CA PHE A 58 4.18 1.52 -7.94
C PHE A 58 5.11 0.92 -6.88
N ILE A 59 6.37 0.60 -7.21
CA ILE A 59 7.33 0.11 -6.21
C ILE A 59 7.52 1.14 -5.11
N ILE A 60 7.67 2.42 -5.44
CA ILE A 60 7.80 3.51 -4.47
C ILE A 60 6.54 3.59 -3.60
N PHE A 61 5.36 3.56 -4.23
CA PHE A 61 4.07 3.53 -3.55
C PHE A 61 3.97 2.37 -2.56
N ALA A 62 4.10 1.13 -3.05
CA ALA A 62 3.93 -0.09 -2.27
C ALA A 62 4.96 -0.17 -1.14
N SER A 63 6.22 0.17 -1.41
CA SER A 63 7.27 0.17 -0.39
C SER A 63 6.99 1.18 0.73
N THR A 64 6.49 2.37 0.37
CA THR A 64 6.15 3.39 1.37
C THR A 64 4.88 3.00 2.15
N PHE A 65 3.84 2.56 1.46
CA PHE A 65 2.56 2.18 2.03
C PHE A 65 2.73 0.99 3.00
N TYR A 66 3.23 -0.15 2.51
CA TYR A 66 3.45 -1.33 3.34
C TYR A 66 4.56 -1.13 4.38
N GLY A 67 5.61 -0.37 4.05
CA GLY A 67 6.66 0.00 5.00
C GLY A 67 6.12 0.80 6.18
N TRP A 68 5.16 1.70 5.93
CA TRP A 68 4.47 2.43 6.99
C TRP A 68 3.64 1.49 7.87
N PHE A 69 2.78 0.64 7.28
CA PHE A 69 1.96 -0.32 8.03
C PHE A 69 2.78 -1.26 8.92
N TRP A 70 3.89 -1.77 8.38
CA TRP A 70 4.85 -2.57 9.13
C TRP A 70 5.44 -1.80 10.29
N SER A 71 5.84 -0.55 10.05
CA SER A 71 6.48 0.29 11.07
C SER A 71 5.52 0.65 12.19
N VAL A 72 4.25 0.95 11.89
CA VAL A 72 3.22 1.17 12.92
C VAL A 72 2.98 -0.11 13.71
N SER A 73 2.74 -1.23 13.03
CA SER A 73 2.33 -2.49 13.66
C SER A 73 3.44 -3.16 14.49
N ILE A 74 4.70 -3.09 14.04
CA ILE A 74 5.84 -3.70 14.72
C ILE A 74 6.57 -2.69 15.58
N GLY A 75 6.75 -1.47 15.08
CA GLY A 75 7.57 -0.46 15.74
C GLY A 75 6.92 0.17 16.97
N LEU A 76 5.59 0.31 17.00
CA LEU A 76 4.88 0.78 18.20
C LEU A 76 4.76 -0.28 19.30
N GLN A 77 5.15 -1.54 19.05
CA GLN A 77 5.13 -2.56 20.11
C GLN A 77 6.02 -2.17 21.28
N LYS A 78 7.10 -1.42 21.04
CA LYS A 78 8.00 -0.90 22.08
C LYS A 78 7.39 0.17 22.98
N THR A 79 6.29 0.79 22.55
CA THR A 79 5.57 1.83 23.31
C THR A 79 4.33 1.28 24.00
N ILE A 80 4.03 0.00 23.81
CA ILE A 80 2.90 -0.68 24.45
C ILE A 80 3.38 -1.28 25.77
N PRO A 81 2.60 -1.16 26.87
CA PRO A 81 2.92 -1.80 28.15
C PRO A 81 3.19 -3.31 28.03
N GLU A 82 4.20 -3.81 28.75
CA GLU A 82 4.67 -5.20 28.66
C GLU A 82 3.62 -6.26 29.05
N ASN A 83 2.61 -5.86 29.83
CA ASN A 83 1.50 -6.72 30.22
C ASN A 83 0.51 -7.01 29.07
N ILE A 84 0.58 -6.27 27.95
CA ILE A 84 -0.32 -6.42 26.81
C ILE A 84 0.38 -7.18 25.67
N LYS A 85 -0.10 -8.39 25.38
CA LYS A 85 0.48 -9.25 24.33
C LYS A 85 -0.32 -9.16 23.03
N MET A 86 0.21 -8.43 22.05
CA MET A 86 -0.37 -8.31 20.71
C MET A 86 -0.12 -9.56 19.84
N LYS A 87 -1.07 -9.91 18.96
CA LYS A 87 -1.00 -11.09 18.08
C LYS A 87 -0.10 -10.90 16.85
N ILE A 88 1.16 -10.50 17.06
CA ILE A 88 2.12 -10.11 16.01
C ILE A 88 2.34 -11.22 14.97
N ARG A 89 2.36 -12.50 15.36
CA ARG A 89 2.53 -13.62 14.42
C ARG A 89 1.41 -13.67 13.37
N ARG A 90 0.17 -13.43 13.78
CA ARG A 90 -0.98 -13.39 12.86
C ARG A 90 -0.87 -12.19 11.92
N PHE A 91 -0.52 -11.02 12.46
CA PHE A 91 -0.23 -9.84 11.65
C PHE A 91 0.79 -10.11 10.55
N LYS A 92 1.96 -10.69 10.89
CA LYS A 92 3.02 -10.96 9.89
C LYS A 92 2.52 -11.83 8.73
N ILE A 93 1.74 -12.88 9.02
CA ILE A 93 1.19 -13.77 7.99
C ILE A 93 0.24 -13.00 7.07
N PHE A 94 -0.76 -12.32 7.64
CA PHE A 94 -1.72 -11.54 6.85
C PHE A 94 -1.09 -10.32 6.17
N PHE A 95 0.01 -9.79 6.67
CA PHE A 95 0.72 -8.69 6.02
C PHE A 95 1.44 -9.14 4.75
N PHE A 96 2.09 -10.31 4.76
CA PHE A 96 2.88 -10.77 3.61
C PHE A 96 2.03 -11.35 2.48
N ILE A 97 0.84 -11.88 2.76
CA ILE A 97 -0.09 -12.38 1.72
C ILE A 97 -0.35 -11.33 0.62
N PRO A 98 -0.84 -10.11 0.92
CA PRO A 98 -1.13 -9.11 -0.10
C PRO A 98 0.14 -8.55 -0.75
N VAL A 99 1.26 -8.44 0.00
CA VAL A 99 2.56 -7.99 -0.55
C VAL A 99 3.03 -8.97 -1.64
N VAL A 100 3.04 -10.26 -1.34
CA VAL A 100 3.44 -11.31 -2.30
C VAL A 100 2.46 -11.38 -3.46
N TYR A 101 1.16 -11.37 -3.18
CA TYR A 101 0.12 -11.42 -4.21
C TYR A 101 0.24 -10.27 -5.22
N ILE A 102 0.36 -9.03 -4.73
CA ILE A 102 0.52 -7.85 -5.56
C ILE A 102 1.82 -7.96 -6.37
N PHE A 103 2.93 -8.32 -5.73
CA PHE A 103 4.22 -8.47 -6.42
C PHE A 103 4.14 -9.50 -7.55
N LEU A 104 3.54 -10.67 -7.32
CA LEU A 104 3.37 -11.70 -8.34
C LEU A 104 2.47 -11.24 -9.49
N ILE A 105 1.37 -10.54 -9.19
CA ILE A 105 0.50 -9.96 -10.23
C ILE A 105 1.25 -8.93 -11.06
N MET A 106 2.06 -8.09 -10.44
CA MET A 106 2.85 -7.12 -11.18
C MET A 106 3.87 -7.78 -12.10
N LEU A 107 4.59 -8.80 -11.61
CA LEU A 107 5.50 -9.57 -12.45
C LEU A 107 4.75 -10.22 -13.62
N PHE A 108 3.55 -10.75 -13.37
CA PHE A 108 2.70 -11.29 -14.42
C PHE A 108 2.40 -10.24 -15.50
N PHE A 109 1.98 -9.04 -15.12
CA PHE A 109 1.71 -7.97 -16.09
C PHE A 109 2.95 -7.49 -16.83
N VAL A 110 4.12 -7.40 -16.17
CA VAL A 110 5.36 -6.95 -16.82
C VAL A 110 5.88 -7.97 -17.83
N PHE A 111 5.85 -9.26 -17.50
CA PHE A 111 6.46 -10.29 -18.34
C PHE A 111 5.52 -10.88 -19.39
N PHE A 112 4.23 -11.01 -19.11
CA PHE A 112 3.32 -11.73 -20.00
C PHE A 112 2.43 -10.80 -20.83
N LEU A 113 2.03 -9.63 -20.30
CA LEU A 113 1.13 -8.71 -21.02
C LEU A 113 1.72 -8.21 -22.36
N PRO A 114 3.02 -7.85 -22.47
CA PRO A 114 3.57 -7.39 -23.74
C PRO A 114 3.47 -8.42 -24.86
N ASP A 115 3.63 -9.71 -24.54
CA ASP A 115 3.55 -10.80 -25.53
C ASP A 115 2.11 -10.99 -26.02
N PHE A 116 1.11 -10.86 -25.13
CA PHE A 116 -0.30 -10.90 -25.52
C PHE A 116 -0.66 -9.76 -26.49
N ILE A 117 -0.17 -8.55 -26.22
CA ILE A 117 -0.45 -7.35 -27.03
C ILE A 117 0.30 -7.40 -28.36
N SER A 118 1.60 -7.67 -28.34
CA SER A 118 2.46 -7.60 -29.52
C SER A 118 2.20 -8.72 -30.53
N ASN A 119 1.85 -9.92 -30.05
CA ASN A 119 1.60 -11.08 -30.92
C ASN A 119 0.11 -11.29 -31.22
N ASN A 120 -0.78 -10.36 -30.81
CA ASN A 120 -2.24 -10.49 -30.93
C ASN A 120 -2.75 -11.87 -30.47
N ILE A 121 -2.20 -12.39 -29.37
CA ILE A 121 -2.59 -13.70 -28.84
C ILE A 121 -3.96 -13.53 -28.17
N GLU A 122 -5.00 -14.01 -28.83
CA GLU A 122 -6.33 -14.11 -28.21
C GLU A 122 -6.34 -15.29 -27.22
N PRO A 123 -6.57 -15.03 -25.92
CA PRO A 123 -6.64 -16.11 -24.94
C PRO A 123 -7.90 -16.95 -25.18
N ASP A 124 -7.73 -18.27 -25.28
CA ASP A 124 -8.85 -19.21 -25.34
C ASP A 124 -9.73 -19.09 -24.07
N ILE A 125 -11.05 -19.28 -24.24
CA ILE A 125 -12.05 -19.18 -23.16
C ILE A 125 -11.67 -20.07 -21.97
N ARG A 126 -11.11 -21.26 -22.24
CA ARG A 126 -10.66 -22.18 -21.18
C ARG A 126 -9.48 -21.63 -20.39
N GLN A 127 -8.53 -20.99 -21.06
CA GLN A 127 -7.37 -20.37 -20.42
C GLN A 127 -7.81 -19.19 -19.56
N MET A 128 -8.68 -18.32 -20.09
CA MET A 128 -9.27 -17.23 -19.31
C MET A 128 -9.99 -17.78 -18.07
N ALA A 129 -10.90 -18.74 -18.23
CA ALA A 129 -11.63 -19.32 -17.11
C ALA A 129 -10.70 -19.89 -16.02
N THR A 130 -9.60 -20.53 -16.42
CA THR A 130 -8.60 -21.07 -15.48
C THR A 130 -7.88 -19.95 -14.72
N VAL A 131 -7.45 -18.91 -15.42
CA VAL A 131 -6.79 -17.74 -14.80
C VAL A 131 -7.74 -17.06 -13.81
N PHE A 132 -8.99 -16.83 -14.18
CA PHE A 132 -10.00 -16.23 -13.30
C PHE A 132 -10.28 -17.10 -12.07
N ALA A 133 -10.42 -18.42 -12.25
CA ALA A 133 -10.68 -19.36 -11.15
C ALA A 133 -9.57 -19.35 -10.08
N VAL A 134 -8.34 -19.02 -10.47
CA VAL A 134 -7.19 -18.91 -9.54
C VAL A 134 -7.04 -17.49 -8.98
N ILE A 135 -7.10 -16.47 -9.84
CA ILE A 135 -6.84 -15.07 -9.44
C ILE A 135 -7.93 -14.56 -8.51
N VAL A 136 -9.22 -14.88 -8.77
CA VAL A 136 -10.33 -14.32 -8.00
C VAL A 136 -10.29 -14.74 -6.52
N PRO A 137 -10.15 -16.04 -6.15
CA PRO A 137 -10.01 -16.43 -4.75
C PRO A 137 -8.77 -15.82 -4.07
N LEU A 138 -7.63 -15.78 -4.77
CA LEU A 138 -6.42 -15.16 -4.25
C LEU A 138 -6.60 -13.65 -4.03
N HIS A 139 -7.36 -12.98 -4.89
CA HIS A 139 -7.71 -11.57 -4.74
C HIS A 139 -8.52 -11.33 -3.46
N PHE A 140 -9.58 -12.11 -3.24
CA PHE A 140 -10.40 -12.00 -2.03
C PHE A 140 -9.61 -12.31 -0.75
N LEU A 141 -8.72 -13.31 -0.79
CA LEU A 141 -7.82 -13.61 0.32
C LEU A 141 -6.88 -12.43 0.61
N SER A 142 -6.33 -11.80 -0.43
CA SER A 142 -5.51 -10.60 -0.33
C SER A 142 -6.28 -9.42 0.27
N MET A 143 -7.49 -9.14 -0.22
CA MET A 143 -8.37 -8.09 0.32
C MET A 143 -8.67 -8.30 1.81
N PHE A 144 -9.04 -9.52 2.20
CA PHE A 144 -9.25 -9.85 3.61
C PHE A 144 -7.99 -9.60 4.46
N SER A 145 -6.83 -9.98 3.91
CA SER A 145 -5.54 -9.81 4.58
C SER A 145 -5.13 -8.33 4.72
N ILE A 146 -5.50 -7.48 3.76
CA ILE A 146 -5.36 -6.01 3.84
C ILE A 146 -6.25 -5.45 4.95
N LEU A 147 -7.51 -5.85 5.01
CA LEU A 147 -8.42 -5.42 6.09
C LEU A 147 -7.90 -5.84 7.48
N HIS A 148 -7.36 -7.04 7.62
CA HIS A 148 -6.71 -7.47 8.85
C HIS A 148 -5.47 -6.61 9.19
N THR A 149 -4.66 -6.24 8.18
CA THR A 149 -3.49 -5.36 8.35
C THR A 149 -3.91 -3.96 8.85
N LEU A 150 -4.96 -3.38 8.25
CA LEU A 150 -5.56 -2.12 8.68
C LEU A 150 -6.05 -2.20 10.13
N TYR A 151 -6.83 -3.24 10.45
CA TYR A 151 -7.36 -3.52 11.79
C TYR A 151 -6.24 -3.61 12.82
N PHE A 152 -5.21 -4.42 12.54
CA PHE A 152 -4.12 -4.62 13.49
C PHE A 152 -3.30 -3.35 13.71
N SER A 153 -3.10 -2.56 12.65
CA SER A 153 -2.36 -1.30 12.73
C SER A 153 -3.12 -0.25 13.54
N ALA A 154 -4.43 -0.11 13.30
CA ALA A 154 -5.30 0.77 14.07
C ALA A 154 -5.36 0.37 15.56
N LYS A 155 -5.56 -0.93 15.85
CA LYS A 155 -5.55 -1.44 17.22
C LYS A 155 -4.19 -1.21 17.89
N THR A 156 -3.08 -1.44 17.18
CA THR A 156 -1.72 -1.21 17.70
C THR A 156 -1.49 0.26 18.02
N PHE A 157 -1.83 1.15 17.09
CA PHE A 157 -1.76 2.59 17.31
C PHE A 157 -2.57 3.00 18.54
N LYS A 158 -3.82 2.54 18.66
CA LYS A 158 -4.68 2.92 19.77
C LYS A 158 -4.26 2.33 21.11
N THR A 159 -3.75 1.10 21.11
CA THR A 159 -3.21 0.47 22.31
C THR A 159 -1.96 1.20 22.81
N ALA A 160 -1.11 1.67 21.88
CA ALA A 160 0.01 2.54 22.21
C ALA A 160 -0.44 3.92 22.70
N GLU A 161 -1.53 4.47 22.16
CA GLU A 161 -2.08 5.76 22.59
C GLU A 161 -2.68 5.69 24.00
N LEU A 162 -3.47 4.64 24.29
CA LEU A 162 -4.23 4.49 25.53
C LEU A 162 -3.44 3.83 26.67
N GLN A 163 -2.29 3.22 26.37
CA GLN A 163 -1.51 2.45 27.36
C GLN A 163 -2.34 1.34 28.06
N ARG A 164 -3.37 0.84 27.37
CA ARG A 164 -4.17 -0.34 27.73
C ARG A 164 -4.58 -1.06 26.45
N GLU A 165 -4.95 -2.33 26.54
CA GLU A 165 -5.46 -3.04 25.36
C GLU A 165 -6.70 -2.30 24.83
N ALA A 166 -6.65 -1.90 23.55
CA ALA A 166 -7.76 -1.21 22.91
C ALA A 166 -8.86 -2.20 22.52
N GLU A 167 -10.09 -1.86 22.86
CA GLU A 167 -11.31 -2.51 22.39
C GLU A 167 -11.67 -2.01 20.99
N PHE A 168 -12.53 -2.74 20.28
CA PHE A 168 -12.88 -2.38 18.91
C PHE A 168 -13.51 -0.98 18.79
N SER A 169 -14.34 -0.59 19.74
CA SER A 169 -14.95 0.75 19.85
C SER A 169 -13.90 1.85 20.01
N ASP A 170 -12.75 1.56 20.63
CA ASP A 170 -11.70 2.56 20.85
C ASP A 170 -10.98 2.97 19.57
N PHE A 171 -10.86 2.09 18.57
CA PHE A 171 -10.03 2.33 17.37
C PHE A 171 -10.79 2.26 16.03
N ILE A 172 -12.11 2.10 16.05
CA ILE A 172 -12.90 2.03 14.81
C ILE A 172 -12.73 3.30 13.96
N GLY A 173 -12.65 4.48 14.58
CA GLY A 173 -12.40 5.74 13.88
C GLY A 173 -11.03 5.75 13.21
N GLU A 174 -10.00 5.35 13.93
CA GLU A 174 -8.63 5.24 13.42
C GLU A 174 -8.51 4.18 12.32
N PHE A 175 -9.27 3.08 12.40
CA PHE A 175 -9.34 2.09 11.32
C PHE A 175 -9.80 2.73 10.00
N PHE A 176 -10.91 3.47 10.02
CA PHE A 176 -11.39 4.16 8.82
C PHE A 176 -10.45 5.28 8.37
N MET A 177 -9.86 6.04 9.30
CA MET A 177 -8.86 7.05 8.94
C MET A 177 -7.67 6.42 8.21
N ILE A 178 -7.12 5.31 8.74
CA ILE A 178 -5.99 4.61 8.13
C ILE A 178 -6.39 3.94 6.81
N TRP A 179 -7.63 3.44 6.68
CA TRP A 179 -8.16 2.91 5.43
C TRP A 179 -8.21 4.01 4.35
N PHE A 180 -8.71 5.20 4.70
CA PHE A 180 -8.59 6.40 3.88
C PHE A 180 -7.20 7.04 4.04
N TYR A 181 -6.17 6.28 3.68
CA TYR A 181 -4.75 6.58 3.93
C TYR A 181 -4.31 8.03 3.64
N PRO A 182 -4.73 8.70 2.53
CA PRO A 182 -4.40 10.11 2.31
C PRO A 182 -4.81 11.03 3.46
N ILE A 183 -5.94 10.78 4.10
CA ILE A 183 -6.46 11.59 5.22
C ILE A 183 -5.86 11.06 6.52
N GLY A 184 -5.84 9.74 6.68
CA GLY A 184 -5.30 9.09 7.88
C GLY A 184 -3.87 9.48 8.19
N ILE A 185 -3.01 9.57 7.18
CA ILE A 185 -1.60 9.89 7.41
C ILE A 185 -1.40 11.29 8.01
N TRP A 186 -2.24 12.26 7.66
CA TRP A 186 -2.16 13.63 8.19
C TRP A 186 -2.62 13.71 9.65
N ILE A 187 -3.51 12.83 10.09
CA ILE A 187 -4.05 12.82 11.45
C ILE A 187 -3.24 11.89 12.37
N VAL A 188 -2.95 10.68 11.90
CA VAL A 188 -2.34 9.60 12.71
C VAL A 188 -0.83 9.80 12.84
N GLN A 189 -0.13 10.17 11.77
CA GLN A 189 1.33 10.25 11.80
C GLN A 189 1.88 11.30 12.79
N PRO A 190 1.32 12.52 12.92
CA PRO A 190 1.78 13.47 13.94
C PRO A 190 1.63 12.94 15.36
N LYS A 191 0.56 12.17 15.64
CA LYS A 191 0.38 11.51 16.95
C LYS A 191 1.43 10.43 17.19
N ILE A 192 1.73 9.63 16.17
CA ILE A 192 2.82 8.64 16.20
C ILE A 192 4.17 9.32 16.51
N ASN A 193 4.49 10.43 15.86
CA ASN A 193 5.73 11.16 16.13
C ASN A 193 5.80 11.63 17.60
N LYS A 194 4.69 12.14 18.16
CA LYS A 194 4.63 12.55 19.58
C LYS A 194 4.83 11.38 20.53
N MET A 195 4.24 10.21 20.25
CA MET A 195 4.45 8.99 21.04
C MET A 195 5.92 8.55 21.04
N ILE A 196 6.56 8.58 19.88
CA ILE A 196 7.95 8.13 19.72
C ILE A 196 8.95 9.11 20.35
N ASN A 197 8.63 10.41 20.38
CA ASN A 197 9.48 11.42 21.01
C ASN A 197 9.25 11.57 22.53
N GLY A 198 8.42 10.72 23.15
CA GLY A 198 8.10 10.81 24.58
C GLY A 198 7.29 12.06 24.96
N GLN A 199 6.68 12.73 23.99
CA GLN A 199 5.90 13.96 24.17
C GLN A 199 4.39 13.69 24.28
N TYR A 200 3.99 12.43 24.46
CA TYR A 200 2.58 12.07 24.56
C TYR A 200 2.06 12.28 25.98
N THR A 201 1.20 13.28 26.14
CA THR A 201 0.43 13.48 27.37
C THR A 201 -0.81 12.59 27.29
N LEU A 202 -0.95 11.69 28.27
CA LEU A 202 -2.19 10.94 28.47
C LEU A 202 -3.32 11.96 28.65
N LYS A 203 -4.30 11.94 27.76
CA LYS A 203 -5.57 12.66 27.95
C LYS A 203 -6.55 11.75 28.66
#